data_AF-A0A957DVV9-F1
#
_entry.id   AF-A0A957DVV9-F1
#
_cell.length_a   1.000
_cell.length_b   1.000
_cell.length_c   1.000
_cell.angle_alpha   90.00
_cell.angle_beta   90.00
_cell.angle_gamma   90.00
#
_symmetry.space_group_name_H-M   'P 1'
#
loop_
_entity.id
_entity.type
_entity.pdbx_description
1 polymer ?
#
loop_
_entity_poly.entity_id
_entity_poly.type
_entity_poly.pdbx_seq_one_letter_code
_entity_poly.pdbx_strand_id
1 'polypeptide(L)'
;LDTEAGTFMISREADGELEFRVARGPASDGLVGRRLPLGAGLAGTAAQTGRPILVNQVQEDDRWFSGVDARTAFKSQSILTVPLVRQNAVMGVLQVINKKNKAEFSREDQSLLMAFAGQAVVAMENARLLAQTDDALQKSVDELFLLQQLDRDLSTTLDLEHVLNLTLDRMLSIYQGV
;
A
#
# COMPACT_ATOMS: atom_id res chain seq x y z
N LEU A 1 5.64 -20.52 -11.85
CA LEU A 1 6.51 -20.95 -10.73
C LEU A 1 5.67 -21.84 -9.82
N ASP A 2 5.85 -23.16 -9.92
CA ASP A 2 5.08 -24.10 -9.10
C ASP A 2 5.71 -24.19 -7.70
N THR A 3 5.12 -23.51 -6.72
CA THR A 3 5.72 -23.28 -5.38
C THR A 3 4.69 -23.49 -4.27
N GLU A 4 5.15 -23.80 -3.06
CA GLU A 4 4.27 -24.09 -1.91
C GLU A 4 3.78 -22.82 -1.20
N ALA A 5 4.60 -21.78 -1.18
CA ALA A 5 4.26 -20.52 -0.55
C ALA A 5 4.85 -19.32 -1.31
N GLY A 6 4.26 -18.16 -1.10
CA GLY A 6 4.74 -16.90 -1.65
C GLY A 6 4.30 -15.70 -0.84
N THR A 7 5.14 -14.69 -0.79
CA THR A 7 4.89 -13.46 -0.03
C THR A 7 5.21 -12.23 -0.88
N PHE A 8 4.46 -11.18 -0.63
CA PHE A 8 4.67 -9.85 -1.21
C PHE A 8 4.77 -8.86 -0.06
N MET A 9 5.90 -8.16 -0.01
CA MET A 9 6.25 -7.22 1.04
C MET A 9 6.46 -5.84 0.45
N ILE A 10 6.01 -4.80 1.14
CA ILE A 10 6.24 -3.40 0.76
C ILE A 10 7.27 -2.78 1.70
N SER A 11 8.20 -2.02 1.12
CA SER A 11 9.20 -1.25 1.85
C SER A 11 8.56 -0.02 2.50
N ARG A 12 8.84 0.19 3.78
CA ARG A 12 8.48 1.38 4.54
C ARG A 12 9.75 2.18 4.80
N GLU A 13 10.02 3.14 3.92
CA GLU A 13 11.25 3.95 3.95
C GLU A 13 11.44 4.71 5.27
N ALA A 14 10.34 5.13 5.92
CA ALA A 14 10.40 5.88 7.17
C ALA A 14 11.01 5.08 8.34
N ASP A 15 10.86 3.75 8.33
CA ASP A 15 11.16 2.90 9.48
C ASP A 15 12.29 1.90 9.17
N GLY A 16 12.70 1.77 7.90
CA GLY A 16 13.69 0.79 7.47
C GLY A 16 13.20 -0.66 7.56
N GLU A 17 11.90 -0.88 7.31
CA GLU A 17 11.23 -2.17 7.47
C GLU A 17 10.48 -2.60 6.21
N LEU A 18 10.32 -3.91 6.03
CA LEU A 18 9.42 -4.55 5.09
C LEU A 18 8.14 -4.98 5.81
N GLU A 19 6.98 -4.61 5.29
CA GLU A 19 5.69 -5.07 5.78
C GLU A 19 5.12 -6.15 4.87
N PHE A 20 4.69 -7.27 5.44
CA PHE A 20 3.97 -8.32 4.70
C PHE A 20 2.58 -7.81 4.32
N ARG A 21 2.32 -7.69 3.01
CA ARG A 21 1.01 -7.26 2.48
C ARG A 21 0.21 -8.42 1.95
N VAL A 22 0.89 -9.42 1.38
CA VAL A 22 0.27 -10.66 0.94
C VAL A 22 1.14 -11.82 1.40
N ALA A 23 0.51 -12.86 1.92
CA ALA A 23 1.12 -14.15 2.16
C ALA A 23 0.19 -15.24 1.65
N ARG A 24 0.75 -16.24 0.97
CA ARG A 24 0.04 -17.40 0.44
C ARG A 24 0.82 -18.65 0.82
N GLY A 25 0.10 -19.74 1.12
CA GLY A 25 0.67 -21.04 1.47
C GLY A 25 0.47 -21.40 2.94
N PRO A 26 0.96 -22.55 3.39
CA PRO A 26 0.67 -23.10 4.73
C PRO A 26 1.11 -22.23 5.90
N ALA A 27 2.05 -21.30 5.67
CA ALA A 27 2.57 -20.37 6.65
C ALA A 27 1.93 -18.98 6.62
N SER A 28 0.86 -18.75 5.83
CA SER A 28 0.33 -17.40 5.61
C SER A 28 -0.34 -16.77 6.84
N ASP A 29 -0.83 -17.59 7.75
CA ASP A 29 -1.69 -17.15 8.85
C ASP A 29 -0.94 -16.22 9.81
N GLY A 30 -1.49 -15.02 10.01
CA GLY A 30 -0.92 -14.00 10.87
C GLY A 30 0.38 -13.37 10.35
N LEU A 31 0.75 -13.58 9.08
CA LEU A 31 1.89 -12.87 8.47
C LEU A 31 1.53 -11.48 7.99
N VAL A 32 0.34 -11.27 7.43
CA VAL A 32 -0.07 -9.96 6.91
C VAL A 32 -0.08 -8.91 8.03
N GLY A 33 0.54 -7.75 7.77
CA GLY A 33 0.73 -6.66 8.74
C GLY A 33 1.95 -6.81 9.65
N ARG A 34 2.62 -7.97 9.66
CA ARG A 34 3.91 -8.11 10.35
C ARG A 34 5.02 -7.41 9.59
N ARG A 35 6.12 -7.17 10.30
CA ARG A 35 7.27 -6.44 9.80
C ARG A 35 8.57 -7.22 9.93
N LEU A 36 9.50 -6.93 9.02
CA LEU A 36 10.83 -7.50 8.94
C LEU A 36 11.82 -6.36 8.69
N PRO A 37 12.86 -6.16 9.52
CA PRO A 37 13.87 -5.15 9.26
C PRO A 37 14.60 -5.36 7.93
N LEU A 38 15.02 -4.27 7.28
CA LEU A 38 15.93 -4.36 6.14
C LEU A 38 17.23 -5.07 6.54
N GLY A 39 17.76 -5.91 5.65
CA GLY A 39 18.91 -6.79 5.93
C GLY A 39 18.59 -8.05 6.75
N ALA A 40 17.40 -8.18 7.35
CA ALA A 40 17.03 -9.38 8.08
C ALA A 40 16.50 -10.47 7.14
N GLY A 41 17.07 -11.67 7.20
CA GLY A 41 16.65 -12.76 6.34
C GLY A 41 17.01 -12.56 4.86
N LEU A 42 16.62 -13.51 4.02
CA LEU A 42 16.80 -13.40 2.56
C LEU A 42 15.94 -12.27 1.97
N ALA A 43 14.72 -12.07 2.48
CA ALA A 43 13.83 -10.99 2.06
C ALA A 43 14.40 -9.60 2.37
N GLY A 44 14.83 -9.36 3.62
CA GLY A 44 15.45 -8.10 4.01
C GLY A 44 16.77 -7.83 3.28
N THR A 45 17.58 -8.87 3.03
CA THR A 45 18.82 -8.72 2.26
C THR A 45 18.54 -8.33 0.81
N ALA A 46 17.56 -8.95 0.15
CA ALA A 46 17.18 -8.58 -1.22
C ALA A 46 16.68 -7.12 -1.28
N ALA A 47 15.93 -6.69 -0.26
CA ALA A 47 15.49 -5.31 -0.16
C ALA A 47 16.65 -4.32 0.06
N GLN A 48 17.60 -4.65 0.93
CA GLN A 48 18.73 -3.78 1.23
C GLN A 48 19.71 -3.67 0.05
N THR A 49 19.97 -4.78 -0.63
CA THR A 49 20.95 -4.83 -1.73
C THR A 49 20.37 -4.42 -3.07
N GLY A 50 19.04 -4.42 -3.21
CA GLY A 50 18.36 -4.25 -4.50
C GLY A 50 18.69 -5.37 -5.50
N ARG A 51 19.13 -6.54 -5.03
CA ARG A 51 19.52 -7.68 -5.87
C ARG A 51 18.64 -8.90 -5.60
N PRO A 52 18.34 -9.70 -6.64
CA PRO A 52 17.65 -10.97 -6.46
C PRO A 52 18.53 -11.97 -5.70
N ILE A 53 17.89 -12.81 -4.89
CA ILE A 53 18.53 -13.85 -4.09
C ILE A 53 17.84 -15.17 -4.39
N LEU A 54 18.62 -16.16 -4.82
CA LEU A 54 18.19 -17.52 -5.09
C LEU A 54 19.01 -18.45 -4.21
N VAL A 55 18.33 -19.21 -3.35
CA VAL A 55 18.93 -20.18 -2.43
C VAL A 55 18.14 -21.47 -2.51
N ASN A 56 18.79 -22.56 -2.95
CA ASN A 56 18.14 -23.87 -3.04
C ASN A 56 18.20 -24.68 -1.74
N GLN A 57 19.11 -24.30 -0.82
CA GLN A 57 19.24 -24.90 0.51
C GLN A 57 19.42 -23.79 1.55
N VAL A 58 18.31 -23.32 2.13
CA VAL A 58 18.34 -22.17 3.05
C VAL A 58 19.07 -22.46 4.36
N GLN A 59 19.15 -23.73 4.77
CA GLN A 59 19.88 -24.13 5.98
C GLN A 59 21.39 -23.91 5.88
N GLU A 60 21.92 -23.79 4.67
CA GLU A 60 23.35 -23.56 4.39
C GLU A 60 23.68 -22.07 4.18
N ASP A 61 22.68 -21.17 4.23
CA ASP A 61 22.88 -19.73 4.02
C ASP A 61 22.87 -18.98 5.36
N ASP A 62 23.97 -18.30 5.70
CA ASP A 62 24.09 -17.53 6.96
C ASP A 62 23.05 -16.42 7.12
N ARG A 63 22.46 -15.96 6.00
CA ARG A 63 21.41 -14.91 6.02
C ARG A 63 20.04 -15.51 6.27
N TRP A 64 19.92 -16.83 6.37
CA TRP A 64 18.65 -17.49 6.63
C TRP A 64 18.11 -17.12 8.01
N PHE A 65 16.84 -16.71 8.04
CA PHE A 65 16.13 -16.37 9.27
C PHE A 65 14.99 -17.35 9.49
N SER A 66 15.16 -18.25 10.46
CA SER A 66 14.18 -19.29 10.78
C SER A 66 13.01 -18.82 11.65
N GLY A 67 12.94 -17.54 12.06
CA GLY A 67 11.91 -17.08 12.99
C GLY A 67 10.48 -17.11 12.45
N VAL A 68 10.29 -17.17 11.12
CA VAL A 68 8.98 -17.42 10.50
C VAL A 68 8.65 -18.92 10.55
N ASP A 69 9.60 -19.78 10.16
CA ASP A 69 9.48 -21.23 10.24
C ASP A 69 9.26 -21.72 11.68
N ALA A 70 9.98 -21.19 12.66
CA ALA A 70 9.85 -21.60 14.07
C ALA A 70 8.45 -21.32 14.66
N ARG A 71 7.71 -20.41 14.03
CA ARG A 71 6.36 -20.03 14.44
C ARG A 71 5.26 -20.70 13.63
N THR A 72 5.63 -21.45 12.59
CA THR A 72 4.71 -22.12 11.69
C THR A 72 5.08 -23.61 11.62
N ALA A 73 4.17 -24.48 11.15
CA ALA A 73 4.55 -25.87 10.87
C ALA A 73 5.27 -26.02 9.52
N PHE A 74 5.58 -24.91 8.85
CA PHE A 74 6.13 -24.87 7.52
C PHE A 74 7.66 -24.80 7.56
N LYS A 75 8.30 -25.66 6.77
CA LYS A 75 9.76 -25.71 6.65
C LYS A 75 10.18 -25.18 5.29
N SER A 76 10.88 -24.05 5.30
CA SER A 76 11.51 -23.48 4.12
C SER A 76 12.77 -24.28 3.78
N GLN A 77 12.89 -24.71 2.53
CA GLN A 77 14.04 -25.46 1.99
C GLN A 77 14.72 -24.66 0.90
N SER A 78 13.94 -24.13 -0.05
CA SER A 78 14.43 -23.30 -1.14
C SER A 78 13.65 -21.99 -1.19
N ILE A 79 14.35 -20.89 -1.44
CA ILE A 79 13.77 -19.55 -1.50
C ILE A 79 14.32 -18.81 -2.71
N LEU A 80 13.41 -18.23 -3.47
CA LEU A 80 13.71 -17.27 -4.52
C LEU A 80 13.03 -15.95 -4.17
N THR A 81 13.83 -14.90 -4.05
CA THR A 81 13.42 -13.57 -3.62
C THR A 81 13.91 -12.55 -4.63
N VAL A 82 13.02 -11.68 -5.11
CA VAL A 82 13.35 -10.60 -6.04
C VAL A 82 12.87 -9.26 -5.49
N PRO A 83 13.67 -8.19 -5.61
CA PRO A 83 13.25 -6.85 -5.21
C PRO A 83 12.31 -6.23 -6.25
N LEU A 84 11.40 -5.39 -5.78
CA LEU A 84 10.56 -4.51 -6.58
C LEU A 84 11.30 -3.17 -6.71
N VAL A 85 11.97 -2.93 -7.83
CA VAL A 85 12.85 -1.75 -7.99
C VAL A 85 12.20 -0.73 -8.93
N ARG A 86 12.17 0.53 -8.49
CA ARG A 86 11.74 1.69 -9.29
C ARG A 86 12.79 2.78 -9.19
N GLN A 87 13.31 3.25 -10.33
CA GLN A 87 14.23 4.40 -10.40
C GLN A 87 15.34 4.32 -9.32
N ASN A 88 15.96 3.15 -9.17
CA ASN A 88 17.02 2.88 -8.20
C ASN A 88 16.59 2.79 -6.71
N ALA A 89 15.29 2.85 -6.40
CA ALA A 89 14.73 2.65 -5.07
C ALA A 89 14.00 1.30 -4.97
N VAL A 90 14.14 0.61 -3.84
CA VAL A 90 13.44 -0.66 -3.59
C VAL A 90 12.10 -0.39 -2.92
N MET A 91 11.02 -0.60 -3.66
CA MET A 91 9.64 -0.41 -3.20
C MET A 91 9.12 -1.58 -2.37
N GLY A 92 9.78 -2.73 -2.43
CA GLY A 92 9.35 -3.95 -1.76
C GLY A 92 10.04 -5.18 -2.29
N VAL A 93 9.49 -6.35 -1.97
CA VAL A 93 10.07 -7.66 -2.30
C VAL A 93 8.96 -8.65 -2.62
N LEU A 94 9.19 -9.44 -3.67
CA LEU A 94 8.40 -10.62 -4.00
C LEU A 94 9.23 -11.87 -3.71
N GLN A 95 8.66 -12.81 -2.96
CA GLN A 95 9.34 -14.02 -2.53
C GLN A 95 8.46 -15.24 -2.79
N VAL A 96 9.10 -16.32 -3.22
CA VAL A 96 8.49 -17.64 -3.33
C VAL A 96 9.34 -18.66 -2.58
N ILE A 97 8.68 -19.64 -1.98
CA ILE A 97 9.29 -20.61 -1.07
C ILE A 97 8.88 -22.01 -1.49
N ASN A 98 9.84 -22.92 -1.46
CA ASN A 98 9.76 -24.33 -1.81
C ASN A 98 9.17 -24.55 -3.20
N LYS A 99 10.04 -24.74 -4.19
CA LYS A 99 9.59 -25.21 -5.51
C LYS A 99 9.05 -26.64 -5.38
N LYS A 100 7.85 -26.88 -5.93
CA LYS A 100 7.20 -28.19 -5.84
C LYS A 100 7.99 -29.25 -6.60
N ASN A 101 7.69 -30.51 -6.29
CA ASN A 101 8.35 -31.70 -6.86
C ASN A 101 9.85 -31.80 -6.53
N LYS A 102 10.29 -31.16 -5.43
CA LYS A 102 11.71 -31.10 -5.01
C LYS A 102 12.65 -30.57 -6.09
N ALA A 103 12.14 -29.78 -7.02
CA ALA A 103 12.96 -29.13 -8.03
C ALA A 103 13.74 -27.96 -7.41
N GLU A 104 14.88 -27.64 -8.00
CA GLU A 104 15.64 -26.44 -7.66
C GLU A 104 15.11 -25.22 -8.41
N PHE A 105 15.22 -24.03 -7.81
CA PHE A 105 15.03 -22.78 -8.54
C PHE A 105 16.19 -22.58 -9.51
N SER A 106 15.86 -22.21 -10.75
CA SER A 106 16.82 -21.91 -11.79
C SER A 106 16.93 -20.41 -12.07
N ARG A 107 17.88 -20.01 -12.93
CA ARG A 107 17.99 -18.62 -13.37
C ARG A 107 16.80 -18.18 -14.24
N GLU A 108 16.18 -19.12 -14.94
CA GLU A 108 14.95 -18.90 -15.69
C GLU A 108 13.78 -18.58 -14.74
N ASP A 109 13.68 -19.31 -13.61
CA ASP A 109 12.68 -19.00 -12.57
C ASP A 109 12.91 -17.60 -11.99
N GLN A 110 14.16 -17.24 -11.71
CA GLN A 110 14.52 -15.90 -11.25
C GLN A 110 14.13 -14.84 -12.28
N SER A 111 14.43 -15.07 -13.56
CA SER A 111 14.10 -14.12 -14.63
C SER A 111 12.59 -13.94 -14.78
N LEU A 112 11.83 -15.02 -14.66
CA LEU A 112 10.37 -14.99 -14.66
C LEU A 112 9.82 -14.23 -13.45
N LEU A 113 10.34 -14.48 -12.25
CA LEU A 113 9.90 -13.77 -11.06
C LEU A 113 10.27 -12.28 -11.11
N MET A 114 11.42 -11.92 -11.67
CA MET A 114 11.80 -10.52 -11.91
C MET A 114 10.85 -9.83 -12.91
N ALA A 115 10.39 -10.54 -13.95
CA ALA A 115 9.39 -9.99 -14.87
C ALA A 115 8.06 -9.68 -14.16
N PHE A 116 7.59 -10.58 -13.28
CA PHE A 116 6.42 -10.33 -12.45
C PHE A 116 6.63 -9.18 -11.47
N ALA A 117 7.82 -9.08 -10.87
CA ALA A 117 8.19 -7.94 -10.02
C ALA A 117 8.10 -6.61 -10.78
N GLY A 118 8.60 -6.55 -12.02
CA GLY A 118 8.48 -5.37 -12.87
C GLY A 118 7.03 -4.99 -13.15
N GLN A 119 6.17 -5.95 -13.48
CA GLN A 119 4.73 -5.71 -13.67
C GLN A 119 4.03 -5.23 -12.40
N ALA A 120 4.40 -5.79 -11.24
CA ALA A 120 3.87 -5.37 -9.95
C ALA A 120 4.24 -3.91 -9.64
N VAL A 121 5.48 -3.48 -9.92
CA VAL A 121 5.90 -2.08 -9.78
C VAL A 121 5.01 -1.16 -10.62
N VAL A 122 4.81 -1.47 -11.90
CA VAL A 122 3.93 -0.67 -12.78
C VAL A 122 2.50 -0.61 -12.25
N ALA A 123 1.95 -1.73 -11.80
CA ALA A 123 0.60 -1.77 -11.24
C ALA A 123 0.48 -0.94 -9.94
N MET A 124 1.50 -0.97 -9.08
CA MET A 124 1.56 -0.14 -7.87
C MET A 124 1.63 1.34 -8.21
N GLU A 125 2.39 1.72 -9.24
CA GLU A 125 2.47 3.10 -9.71
C GLU A 125 1.12 3.60 -10.23
N ASN A 126 0.45 2.78 -11.04
CA ASN A 126 -0.88 3.10 -11.56
C ASN A 126 -1.89 3.27 -10.43
N ALA A 127 -1.88 2.37 -9.44
CA ALA A 127 -2.75 2.48 -8.27
C ALA A 127 -2.45 3.74 -7.44
N ARG A 128 -1.18 4.11 -7.28
CA ARG A 128 -0.78 5.33 -6.57
C ARG A 128 -1.23 6.59 -7.31
N LEU A 129 -1.04 6.65 -8.63
CA LEU A 129 -1.44 7.78 -9.47
C LEU A 129 -2.96 7.95 -9.48
N LEU A 130 -3.70 6.84 -9.56
CA LEU A 130 -5.16 6.87 -9.47
C LEU A 130 -5.61 7.41 -8.11
N ALA A 131 -5.06 6.89 -7.01
CA ALA A 131 -5.38 7.37 -5.66
C ALA A 131 -5.06 8.86 -5.47
N GLN A 132 -3.96 9.36 -6.04
CA GLN A 132 -3.63 10.80 -6.02
C GLN A 132 -4.63 11.65 -6.80
N THR A 133 -5.16 11.12 -7.91
CA THR A 133 -6.16 11.80 -8.72
C THR A 133 -7.50 11.85 -8.00
N ASP A 134 -7.89 10.75 -7.33
CA ASP A 134 -9.11 10.68 -6.53
C ASP A 134 -9.03 11.62 -5.30
N ASP A 135 -7.91 11.66 -4.60
CA ASP A 135 -7.68 12.60 -3.49
C ASP A 135 -7.72 14.06 -3.97
N ALA A 136 -7.13 14.36 -5.13
CA ALA A 136 -7.15 15.71 -5.71
C ALA A 136 -8.57 16.12 -6.14
N LEU A 137 -9.33 15.19 -6.71
CA LEU A 137 -10.73 15.39 -7.05
C LEU A 137 -11.58 15.62 -5.79
N GLN A 138 -11.39 14.81 -4.75
CA GLN A 138 -12.11 14.97 -3.49
C GLN A 138 -11.82 16.33 -2.84
N LYS A 139 -10.55 16.76 -2.81
CA LYS A 139 -10.20 18.10 -2.32
C LYS A 139 -10.85 19.21 -3.14
N SER A 140 -10.88 19.06 -4.47
CA SER A 140 -11.53 20.03 -5.36
C SER A 140 -13.04 20.10 -5.10
N VAL A 141 -13.68 18.96 -4.82
CA VAL A 141 -15.10 18.89 -4.43
C VAL A 141 -15.32 19.57 -3.08
N ASP A 142 -14.47 19.32 -2.09
CA ASP A 142 -14.58 19.93 -0.75
C ASP A 142 -14.39 21.47 -0.83
N GLU A 143 -13.44 21.95 -1.65
CA GLU A 143 -13.24 23.38 -1.92
C GLU A 143 -14.47 24.01 -2.59
N LEU A 144 -15.08 23.34 -3.57
CA LEU A 144 -16.32 23.79 -4.20
C LEU A 144 -17.49 23.85 -3.20
N PHE A 145 -17.61 22.87 -2.31
CA PHE A 145 -18.63 22.88 -1.26
C PHE A 145 -18.42 24.03 -0.27
N LEU A 146 -17.16 24.32 0.10
CA LEU A 146 -16.83 25.45 0.97
C LEU A 146 -17.16 26.79 0.30
N LEU A 147 -16.86 26.95 -0.99
CA LEU A 147 -17.23 28.14 -1.77
C LEU A 147 -18.75 28.31 -1.86
N GLN A 148 -19.50 27.23 -2.14
CA GLN A 148 -20.97 27.28 -2.18
C GLN A 148 -21.60 27.64 -0.82
N GLN A 149 -21.00 27.21 0.28
CA GLN A 149 -21.42 27.60 1.63
C GLN A 149 -21.16 29.09 1.87
N LEU A 150 -19.98 29.60 1.50
CA LEU A 150 -19.67 31.03 1.60
C LEU A 150 -20.62 31.88 0.77
N ASP A 151 -20.91 31.48 -0.48
CA ASP A 151 -21.87 32.18 -1.34
C ASP A 151 -23.28 32.20 -0.73
N ARG A 152 -23.69 31.10 -0.09
CA ARG A 152 -24.99 31.02 0.60
C ARG A 152 -25.02 31.92 1.84
N ASP A 153 -23.97 31.92 2.66
CA ASP A 153 -23.86 32.75 3.86
C ASP A 153 -23.81 34.24 3.51
N LEU A 154 -23.08 34.60 2.44
CA LEU A 154 -23.07 35.95 1.87
C LEU A 154 -24.45 36.38 1.36
N SER A 155 -25.18 35.47 0.71
CA SER A 155 -26.53 35.73 0.21
C SER A 155 -27.55 35.92 1.35
N THR A 156 -27.42 35.18 2.46
CA THR A 156 -28.25 35.42 3.67
C THR A 156 -27.95 36.75 4.36
N THR A 157 -26.73 37.27 4.19
CA THR A 157 -26.30 38.55 4.78
C THR A 157 -26.66 39.76 3.89
N LEU A 158 -26.92 39.53 2.59
CA LEU A 158 -27.33 40.56 1.63
C LEU A 158 -28.84 40.74 1.49
N ASP A 159 -29.67 39.98 2.22
CA ASP A 159 -31.12 40.16 2.16
C ASP A 159 -31.61 41.29 3.09
N LEU A 160 -30.89 42.43 3.04
CA LEU A 160 -31.28 43.68 3.68
C LEU A 160 -32.68 44.11 3.20
N GLU A 161 -33.07 43.74 1.99
CA GLU A 161 -34.39 44.02 1.42
C GLU A 161 -35.49 43.16 2.06
N HIS A 162 -35.25 41.87 2.31
CA HIS A 162 -36.22 41.00 3.00
C HIS A 162 -36.31 41.30 4.49
N VAL A 163 -35.20 41.65 5.15
CA VAL A 163 -35.23 42.13 6.54
C VAL A 163 -35.95 43.46 6.63
N LEU A 164 -35.68 44.44 5.74
CA LEU A 164 -36.39 45.73 5.75
C LEU A 164 -37.90 45.54 5.58
N ASN A 165 -38.31 44.75 4.59
CA ASN A 165 -39.72 44.52 4.30
C ASN A 165 -40.42 43.82 5.47
N LEU A 166 -39.77 42.85 6.14
CA LEU A 166 -40.34 42.22 7.34
C LEU A 166 -40.49 43.19 8.52
N THR A 167 -39.53 44.11 8.72
CA THR A 167 -39.66 45.15 9.76
C THR A 167 -40.73 46.17 9.42
N LEU A 168 -40.86 46.56 8.14
CA LEU A 168 -41.88 47.51 7.70
C LEU A 168 -43.28 46.89 7.82
N ASP A 169 -43.48 45.63 7.43
CA ASP A 169 -44.75 44.91 7.61
C ASP A 169 -45.10 44.69 9.09
N ARG A 170 -44.11 44.42 9.95
CA ARG A 170 -44.32 44.34 11.40
C ARG A 170 -44.64 45.69 12.03
N MET A 171 -44.08 46.78 11.54
CA MET A 171 -44.43 48.12 12.01
C MET A 171 -45.83 48.52 11.54
N LEU A 172 -46.21 48.19 10.30
CA LEU A 172 -47.53 48.51 9.75
C LEU A 172 -48.65 47.69 10.40
N SER A 173 -48.41 46.42 10.73
CA SER A 173 -49.41 45.59 11.45
C SER A 173 -49.65 46.03 12.90
N ILE A 174 -48.66 46.65 13.56
CA ILE A 174 -48.82 47.27 14.89
C ILE A 174 -49.70 48.54 14.82
N TYR A 175 -49.66 49.28 13.70
CA TYR A 175 -50.45 50.50 13.51
C TYR A 175 -51.89 50.27 13.03
N GLN A 176 -52.22 49.08 12.53
CA GLN A 176 -53.59 48.73 12.08
C GLN A 176 -54.37 47.87 13.09
N GLY A 177 -53.78 47.57 14.25
CA GLY A 177 -54.36 46.71 15.29
C GLY A 177 -54.79 47.43 16.57
N VAL A 178 -54.88 48.76 16.59
CA VAL A 178 -55.42 49.57 17.71
C VAL A 178 -56.49 50.52 17.20
#